data_AF-A0A165EUH6-F1
#
_entry.id   AF-A0A165EUH6-F1
#
_cell.length_a   1.000
_cell.length_b   1.000
_cell.length_c   1.000
_cell.angle_alpha   90.00
_cell.angle_beta   90.00
_cell.angle_gamma   90.00
#
_symmetry.space_group_name_H-M   'P 1'
#
loop_
_entity.id
_entity.type
_entity.pdbx_description
1 polymer ?
#
loop_
_entity_poly.entity_id
_entity_poly.type
_entity_poly.pdbx_seq_one_letter_code
_entity_poly.pdbx_strand_id
1 'polypeptide(L)'
;GDYSLTMLWTPGHEDIPGNEVADAAAKMAAMGPAATSPRRALPAILRQALPQSKSALRRAHTDTLKARWKHLWRASPRYRRYTHHD
;
A
#
# COMPACT_ATOMS: atom_id res chain seq x y z
N GLY A 1 18.14 1.58 39.50
CA GLY A 1 17.20 2.71 39.36
C GLY A 1 15.89 2.11 38.98
N ASP A 2 14.87 2.29 39.82
CA ASP A 2 13.54 1.73 39.56
C ASP A 2 12.80 2.65 38.61
N TYR A 3 12.60 2.17 37.38
CA TYR A 3 11.72 2.83 36.42
C TYR A 3 10.33 2.23 36.53
N SER A 4 9.31 3.08 36.55
CA SER A 4 7.91 2.68 36.38
C SER A 4 7.43 3.10 34.99
N LEU A 5 6.64 2.23 34.35
CA LEU A 5 6.04 2.47 33.04
C LEU A 5 4.52 2.35 33.14
N THR A 6 3.81 3.28 32.54
CA THR A 6 2.35 3.21 32.36
C THR A 6 2.05 3.13 30.87
N MET A 7 1.21 2.17 30.48
CA MET A 7 0.78 1.98 29.10
C MET A 7 -0.68 2.41 28.94
N LEU A 8 -0.96 3.20 27.91
CA LEU A 8 -2.29 3.71 27.60
C LEU A 8 -2.58 3.48 26.12
N TRP A 9 -3.84 3.22 25.80
CA TRP A 9 -4.31 3.14 24.42
C TRP A 9 -4.81 4.51 23.97
N THR A 10 -4.48 4.86 22.74
CA THR A 10 -4.99 6.05 22.04
C THR A 10 -5.76 5.61 20.80
N PRO A 11 -6.89 6.25 20.47
CA PRO A 11 -7.53 6.02 19.18
C PRO A 11 -6.61 6.52 18.05
N GLY A 12 -6.66 5.86 16.90
CA GLY A 12 -5.91 6.25 15.71
C GLY A 12 -6.74 7.17 14.83
N HIS A 13 -6.06 8.06 14.10
CA HIS A 13 -6.68 9.04 13.18
C HIS A 13 -7.62 10.06 13.85
N GLU A 14 -7.41 10.34 15.13
CA GLU A 14 -8.16 11.36 15.89
C GLU A 14 -7.32 12.64 16.09
N ASP A 15 -6.32 12.86 15.22
CA ASP A 15 -5.44 14.04 15.23
C ASP A 15 -4.72 14.30 16.56
N ILE A 16 -4.46 13.25 17.34
CA ILE A 16 -3.75 13.36 18.62
C ILE A 16 -2.26 13.67 18.35
N PRO A 17 -1.76 14.88 18.68
CA PRO A 17 -0.49 15.36 18.11
C PRO A 17 0.72 14.44 18.35
N GLY A 18 0.83 13.87 19.55
CA GLY A 18 1.91 12.93 19.88
C GLY A 18 1.82 11.61 19.12
N ASN A 19 0.61 11.10 18.91
CA ASN A 19 0.36 9.89 18.13
C ASN A 19 0.68 10.12 16.65
N GLU A 20 0.23 11.25 16.09
CA GLU A 20 0.46 11.59 14.68
C GLU A 20 1.95 11.82 14.37
N VAL A 21 2.69 12.45 15.28
CA VAL A 21 4.15 12.62 15.12
C VAL A 21 4.86 11.26 15.16
N ALA A 22 4.48 10.38 16.08
CA ALA A 22 5.04 9.03 16.17
C ALA A 22 4.74 8.19 14.91
N ASP A 23 3.50 8.24 14.42
CA ASP A 23 3.08 7.55 13.21
C ASP A 23 3.78 8.11 11.95
N ALA A 24 3.91 9.45 11.84
CA ALA A 24 4.67 10.07 10.76
C ALA A 24 6.14 9.64 10.75
N ALA A 25 6.79 9.58 11.92
CA ALA A 25 8.16 9.09 12.05
C ALA A 25 8.29 7.62 11.65
N ALA A 26 7.36 6.77 12.10
CA ALA A 26 7.30 5.36 11.72
C ALA A 26 7.13 5.19 10.20
N LYS A 27 6.20 5.96 9.60
CA LYS A 27 5.98 6.02 8.15
C LYS A 27 7.23 6.43 7.38
N MET A 28 7.94 7.49 7.82
CA MET A 28 9.19 7.92 7.20
C MET A 28 10.26 6.83 7.27
N ALA A 29 10.43 6.18 8.42
CA ALA A 29 11.38 5.08 8.59
C ALA A 29 11.07 3.89 7.65
N ALA A 30 9.79 3.62 7.41
CA ALA A 30 9.32 2.55 6.52
C ALA A 30 9.38 2.89 5.02
N MET A 31 9.58 4.15 4.63
CA MET A 31 9.55 4.58 3.22
C MET A 31 10.93 4.87 2.61
N GLY A 32 11.99 5.01 3.41
CA GLY A 32 13.32 5.37 2.91
C GLY A 32 14.12 4.22 2.25
N PRO A 33 15.26 4.51 1.59
CA PRO A 33 16.17 3.49 1.07
C PRO A 33 16.74 2.55 2.16
N ALA A 34 16.77 3.02 3.40
CA ALA A 34 17.12 2.25 4.59
C ALA A 34 15.92 1.54 5.25
N ALA A 35 14.73 1.58 4.65
CA ALA A 35 13.49 0.99 5.20
C ALA A 35 13.50 -0.54 5.25
N THR A 36 14.52 -1.18 4.67
CA THR A 36 14.70 -2.62 4.72
C THR A 36 16.05 -2.95 5.32
N SER A 37 16.02 -3.69 6.42
CA SER A 37 17.22 -4.30 6.97
C SER A 37 17.80 -5.30 5.98
N PRO A 38 19.13 -5.46 5.91
CA PRO A 38 19.73 -6.51 5.09
C PRO A 38 19.21 -7.88 5.53
N ARG A 39 19.03 -8.81 4.59
CA ARG A 39 18.39 -10.13 4.84
C ARG A 39 18.93 -10.87 6.06
N ARG A 40 20.24 -10.76 6.33
CA ARG A 40 20.90 -11.37 7.50
C ARG A 40 20.43 -10.80 8.84
N ALA A 41 20.02 -9.53 8.87
CA ALA A 41 19.53 -8.83 10.05
C ALA A 41 18.02 -9.00 10.26
N LEU A 42 17.30 -9.58 9.29
CA LEU A 42 15.87 -9.89 9.46
C LEU A 42 15.68 -11.10 10.37
N PRO A 43 14.60 -11.14 11.18
CA PRO A 43 14.11 -12.36 11.81
C PRO A 43 13.91 -13.49 10.79
N ALA A 44 14.16 -14.74 11.18
CA ALA A 44 14.12 -15.89 10.25
C ALA A 44 12.80 -16.00 9.46
N ILE A 45 11.66 -15.70 10.10
CA ILE A 45 10.33 -15.69 9.47
C ILE A 45 10.21 -14.67 8.33
N LEU A 46 10.94 -13.56 8.39
CA LEU A 46 10.94 -12.50 7.37
C LEU A 46 12.03 -12.71 6.30
N ARG A 47 12.84 -13.76 6.39
CA ARG A 47 13.86 -14.10 5.37
C ARG A 47 13.28 -14.89 4.21
N GLN A 48 12.07 -15.41 4.34
CA GLN A 48 11.38 -16.16 3.30
C GLN A 48 10.69 -15.19 2.34
N ALA A 49 10.47 -15.63 1.09
CA ALA A 49 9.68 -14.85 0.16
C ALA A 49 8.24 -14.75 0.69
N LEU A 50 7.70 -13.53 0.74
CA LEU A 50 6.32 -13.33 1.13
C LEU A 50 5.39 -13.93 0.05
N PRO A 51 4.31 -14.60 0.47
CA PRO A 51 3.31 -15.08 -0.46
C PRO A 51 2.66 -13.90 -1.20
N GLN A 52 2.20 -14.15 -2.42
CA GLN A 52 1.51 -13.12 -3.19
C GLN A 52 0.20 -12.72 -2.51
N SER A 53 -0.02 -11.41 -2.40
CA SER A 53 -1.27 -10.88 -1.87
C SER A 53 -2.43 -11.16 -2.83
N LYS A 54 -3.52 -11.75 -2.32
CA LYS A 54 -4.74 -11.99 -3.09
C LYS A 54 -5.32 -10.70 -3.68
N SER A 55 -5.28 -9.60 -2.94
CA SER A 55 -5.78 -8.31 -3.42
C SER A 55 -4.90 -7.74 -4.53
N ALA A 56 -3.58 -7.87 -4.40
CA ALA A 56 -2.63 -7.46 -5.43
C ALA A 56 -2.84 -8.24 -6.73
N LEU A 57 -3.02 -9.56 -6.65
CA LEU A 57 -3.30 -10.42 -7.80
C LEU A 57 -4.62 -10.04 -8.49
N ARG A 58 -5.69 -9.82 -7.71
CA ARG A 58 -6.98 -9.37 -8.24
C ARG A 58 -6.85 -8.03 -8.96
N ARG A 59 -6.13 -7.07 -8.35
CA ARG A 59 -5.91 -5.75 -8.96
C ARG A 59 -5.17 -5.88 -10.30
N ALA A 60 -4.08 -6.63 -10.36
CA ALA A 60 -3.33 -6.84 -11.60
C ALA A 60 -4.20 -7.47 -12.70
N HIS A 61 -5.04 -8.44 -12.35
CA HIS A 61 -5.99 -9.03 -13.29
C HIS A 61 -7.04 -8.02 -13.77
N THR A 62 -7.64 -7.26 -12.84
CA THR A 62 -8.61 -6.20 -13.17
C THR A 62 -7.99 -5.12 -14.07
N ASP A 63 -6.74 -4.71 -13.83
CA ASP A 63 -6.06 -3.70 -14.63
C ASP A 63 -5.82 -4.22 -16.06
N THR A 64 -5.48 -5.51 -16.20
CA THR A 64 -5.37 -6.19 -17.51
C THR A 64 -6.72 -6.19 -18.23
N LEU A 65 -7.81 -6.52 -17.54
CA LEU A 65 -9.16 -6.50 -18.11
C LEU A 65 -9.57 -5.09 -18.54
N LYS A 66 -9.29 -4.07 -17.73
CA LYS A 66 -9.57 -2.66 -18.06
C LYS A 66 -8.79 -2.21 -19.30
N ALA A 67 -7.51 -2.58 -19.41
CA ALA A 67 -6.69 -2.27 -20.58
C ALA A 67 -7.26 -2.91 -21.85
N ARG A 68 -7.61 -4.20 -21.79
CA ARG A 68 -8.23 -4.93 -22.89
C ARG A 68 -9.58 -4.32 -23.28
N TRP A 69 -10.43 -4.02 -22.30
CA TRP A 69 -11.73 -3.40 -22.53
C TRP A 69 -11.58 -2.04 -23.21
N LYS A 70 -10.66 -1.18 -22.75
CA LYS A 70 -10.37 0.12 -23.38
C LYS A 70 -9.96 -0.04 -24.84
N HIS A 71 -9.12 -1.03 -25.15
CA HIS A 71 -8.71 -1.31 -26.52
C HIS A 71 -9.89 -1.73 -27.39
N LEU A 72 -10.70 -2.70 -26.92
CA LEU A 72 -11.88 -3.18 -27.63
C LEU A 72 -12.94 -2.08 -27.82
N TRP A 73 -13.15 -1.25 -26.79
CA TRP A 73 -14.06 -0.12 -26.85
C TRP A 73 -13.65 0.84 -27.96
N ARG A 74 -12.37 1.28 -27.97
CA ARG A 74 -11.82 2.18 -28.99
C ARG A 74 -11.93 1.63 -30.42
N ALA A 75 -11.77 0.32 -30.59
CA ALA A 75 -11.90 -0.33 -31.89
C ALA A 75 -13.37 -0.49 -32.36
N SER A 76 -14.34 -0.29 -31.48
CA SER A 76 -15.75 -0.52 -31.80
C SER A 76 -16.34 0.59 -32.69
N PRO A 77 -17.29 0.28 -33.60
CA PRO A 77 -18.01 1.30 -34.36
C PRO A 77 -18.77 2.30 -33.47
N ARG A 78 -19.20 1.86 -32.29
CA ARG A 78 -19.93 2.69 -31.32
C ARG A 78 -19.05 3.79 -30.74
N TYR A 79 -17.76 3.51 -30.49
CA TYR A 79 -16.84 4.51 -29.96
C TYR A 79 -16.80 5.77 -30.82
N ARG A 80 -16.75 5.63 -32.15
CA ARG A 80 -16.82 6.78 -33.08
C ARG A 80 -18.05 7.67 -32.89
N ARG A 81 -19.18 7.11 -32.46
CA ARG A 81 -20.40 7.88 -32.19
C ARG A 81 -20.33 8.62 -30.87
N TYR A 82 -19.65 8.08 -29.87
CA TYR A 82 -19.55 8.66 -28.53
C TYR A 82 -18.36 9.63 -28.37
N THR A 83 -17.30 9.51 -29.18
CA THR A 83 -16.15 10.44 -29.14
C THR A 83 -16.47 11.88 -29.55
N HIS A 84 -17.64 12.14 -30.15
CA HIS A 84 -18.08 13.49 -30.51
C HIS A 84 -18.87 14.19 -29.39
N HIS A 85 -19.15 13.49 -28.28
CA HIS A 85 -19.95 13.99 -27.15
C HIS A 85 -19.19 13.99 -25.82
N ASP A 86 -17.91 13.60 -25.82
CA ASP A 86 -16.97 13.72 -24.70
C ASP A 86 -16.11 14.98 -24.88
#